data_AF-A0A8J3BHD5-F1
#
_entry.id   AF-A0A8J3BHD5-F1
#
_cell.length_a   1.000
_cell.length_b   1.000
_cell.length_c   1.000
_cell.angle_alpha   90.00
_cell.angle_beta   90.00
_cell.angle_gamma   90.00
#
_symmetry.space_group_name_H-M   'P 1'
#
loop_
_entity.id
_entity.type
_entity.pdbx_description
1 polymer ?
#
loop_
_entity_poly.entity_id
_entity_poly.type
_entity_poly.pdbx_seq_one_letter_code
_entity_poly.pdbx_strand_id
1 'polypeptide(L)'
;MHYCGDDLVDIGIFKQAKTCGMEMNESTPLSDSTFSKKGCCTDKHITVQGQDELNLSFDNLTLQQQQFVATFAYTYVNLFEGYTENKTAFSEYPPPIIVKSIYKLDETYLI
;
A
#
# COMPACT_ATOMS: atom_id res chain seq x y z
N MET A 1 2.08 -22.95 -8.58
CA MET A 1 0.61 -23.13 -8.63
C MET A 1 0.33 -24.62 -8.55
N HIS A 2 -0.47 -25.03 -7.58
CA HIS A 2 -0.87 -26.42 -7.39
C HIS A 2 -2.31 -26.60 -7.90
N TYR A 3 -2.52 -27.59 -8.76
CA TYR A 3 -3.83 -27.97 -9.28
C TYR A 3 -4.19 -29.38 -8.84
N CYS A 4 -5.45 -29.61 -8.46
CA CYS A 4 -6.02 -30.93 -8.18
C CYS A 4 -7.09 -31.22 -9.24
N GLY A 5 -6.77 -32.06 -10.22
CA GLY A 5 -7.53 -32.13 -11.46
C GLY A 5 -7.43 -30.81 -12.22
N ASP A 6 -8.58 -30.20 -12.51
CA ASP A 6 -8.67 -28.92 -13.22
C ASP A 6 -8.73 -27.70 -12.27
N ASP A 7 -8.90 -27.93 -10.96
CA ASP A 7 -9.08 -26.88 -9.96
C ASP A 7 -7.74 -26.37 -9.43
N LEU A 8 -7.57 -25.04 -9.40
CA LEU A 8 -6.42 -24.38 -8.78
C LEU A 8 -6.62 -24.32 -7.26
N VAL A 9 -5.76 -25.00 -6.51
CA VAL A 9 -5.90 -25.13 -5.06
C VAL A 9 -4.95 -24.24 -4.27
N ASP A 10 -3.76 -23.93 -4.82
CA ASP A 10 -2.84 -23.00 -4.15
C ASP A 10 -1.88 -22.29 -5.12
N ILE A 11 -1.46 -21.07 -4.75
CA ILE A 11 -0.45 -20.28 -5.47
C ILE A 11 0.62 -19.82 -4.48
N GLY A 12 1.85 -20.30 -4.69
CA GLY A 12 3.04 -19.76 -4.04
C GLY A 12 3.79 -18.82 -4.98
N ILE A 13 4.09 -17.60 -4.51
CA ILE A 13 4.80 -16.56 -5.29
C ILE A 13 6.31 -16.65 -5.07
N PHE A 14 6.76 -16.60 -3.80
CA PHE A 14 8.18 -16.69 -3.42
C PHE A 14 8.55 -18.03 -2.79
N LYS A 15 7.56 -18.90 -2.59
CA LYS A 15 7.67 -20.21 -1.96
C LYS A 15 6.86 -21.20 -2.77
N GLN A 16 7.15 -22.49 -2.63
CA GLN A 16 6.36 -23.52 -3.28
C GLN A 16 4.90 -23.44 -2.83
N ALA A 17 3.97 -23.71 -3.77
CA ALA A 17 2.56 -23.82 -3.45
C ALA A 17 2.35 -25.01 -2.49
N LYS A 18 1.47 -24.86 -1.51
CA LYS A 18 1.06 -25.93 -0.62
C LYS A 18 0.31 -27.00 -1.41
N THR A 19 0.60 -28.26 -1.09
CA THR A 19 -0.08 -29.40 -1.68
C THR A 19 -1.48 -29.58 -1.08
N CYS A 20 -2.32 -30.38 -1.72
CA CYS A 20 -3.68 -30.71 -1.26
C CYS A 20 -3.74 -31.58 0.01
N GLY A 21 -2.61 -31.78 0.72
CA GLY A 21 -2.52 -32.62 1.91
C GLY A 21 -2.67 -34.12 1.65
N MET A 22 -2.87 -34.53 0.37
CA MET A 22 -2.76 -35.92 -0.06
C MET A 22 -1.31 -36.19 -0.45
N GLU A 23 -0.43 -36.23 0.55
CA GLU A 23 0.91 -36.74 0.32
C GLU A 23 0.76 -38.19 -0.13
N MET A 24 0.98 -38.44 -1.43
CA MET A 24 1.04 -39.80 -1.94
C MET A 24 2.21 -40.45 -1.24
N ASN A 25 1.92 -41.25 -0.21
CA ASN A 25 2.87 -42.21 0.31
C ASN A 25 3.48 -42.91 -0.90
N GLU A 26 4.80 -42.79 -1.05
CA GLU A 26 5.55 -43.57 -2.03
C GLU A 26 5.05 -44.99 -1.92
N SER A 27 4.30 -45.41 -2.95
CA SER A 27 3.65 -46.71 -2.93
C SER A 27 4.79 -47.70 -3.04
N THR A 28 5.26 -48.24 -1.92
CA THR A 28 6.07 -49.46 -1.93
C THR A 28 5.37 -50.42 -2.88
N PRO A 29 6.06 -50.96 -3.91
CA PRO A 29 5.41 -51.76 -4.92
C PRO A 29 5.02 -53.10 -4.28
N LEU A 30 3.84 -53.14 -3.69
CA LEU A 30 3.14 -54.38 -3.39
C LEU A 30 2.65 -54.90 -4.73
N SER A 31 3.37 -55.91 -5.19
CA SER A 31 3.06 -56.79 -6.30
C SER A 31 1.54 -57.03 -6.44
N ASP A 32 1.09 -56.97 -7.69
CA ASP A 32 -0.22 -57.41 -8.18
C ASP A 32 -1.40 -56.42 -8.15
N SER A 33 -1.19 -55.20 -8.68
CA SER A 33 -2.32 -54.48 -9.31
C SER A 33 -1.87 -53.62 -10.50
N THR A 34 -2.30 -54.01 -11.70
CA THR A 34 -2.01 -53.38 -13.00
C THR A 34 -2.74 -52.05 -13.26
N PHE A 35 -3.16 -51.34 -12.22
CA PHE A 35 -3.76 -50.01 -12.34
C PHE A 35 -2.86 -48.97 -11.68
N SER A 36 -1.81 -48.56 -12.39
CA SER A 36 -1.15 -47.29 -12.09
C SER A 36 -2.14 -46.17 -12.43
N LYS A 37 -2.97 -45.78 -11.46
CA LYS A 37 -3.87 -44.63 -11.59
C LYS A 37 -2.99 -43.41 -11.83
N LYS A 38 -3.14 -42.75 -12.98
CA LYS A 38 -2.52 -41.44 -13.23
C LYS A 38 -2.85 -40.53 -12.04
N GLY A 39 -1.84 -39.87 -11.47
CA GLY A 39 -2.02 -38.94 -10.36
C GLY A 39 -3.00 -37.82 -10.73
N CYS A 40 -3.79 -37.37 -9.76
CA CYS A 40 -4.80 -36.32 -9.94
C CYS A 40 -4.19 -34.90 -9.94
N CYS A 41 -3.08 -34.71 -9.21
CA CYS A 41 -2.53 -33.38 -8.97
C CYS A 41 -1.45 -32.99 -9.98
N THR A 42 -1.40 -31.72 -10.36
CA THR A 42 -0.40 -31.16 -11.27
C THR A 42 0.14 -29.83 -10.75
N ASP A 43 1.46 -29.66 -10.74
CA ASP A 43 2.09 -28.39 -10.41
C ASP A 43 2.51 -27.62 -11.66
N LYS A 44 2.16 -26.33 -11.70
CA LYS A 44 2.61 -25.38 -12.72
C LYS A 44 3.42 -24.26 -12.07
N HIS A 45 4.57 -23.95 -12.64
CA HIS A 45 5.38 -22.81 -12.23
C HIS A 45 5.45 -21.80 -13.37
N ILE A 46 5.38 -20.51 -13.03
CA ILE A 46 5.67 -19.43 -13.95
C ILE A 46 6.98 -18.82 -13.47
N THR A 47 7.97 -18.81 -14.35
CA THR A 47 9.24 -18.12 -14.11
C THR A 47 9.21 -16.81 -14.88
N VAL A 48 9.29 -15.70 -14.15
CA VAL A 48 9.48 -14.38 -14.74
C VAL A 48 10.94 -14.03 -14.57
N GLN A 49 11.68 -13.89 -15.67
CA GLN A 49 13.04 -13.36 -15.61
C GLN A 49 12.97 -11.88 -15.26
N GLY A 50 13.62 -11.49 -14.16
CA GLY A 50 13.85 -10.09 -13.84
C GLY A 50 14.83 -9.47 -14.83
N GLN A 51 14.81 -8.14 -14.92
CA GLN A 51 15.81 -7.41 -15.71
C GLN A 51 17.15 -7.42 -14.96
N ASP A 52 18.24 -7.78 -15.66
CA ASP A 52 19.60 -7.66 -15.13
C ASP A 52 20.12 -6.22 -15.23
N GLU A 53 19.71 -5.51 -16.29
CA GLU A 53 20.04 -4.11 -16.51
C GLU A 53 18.78 -3.25 -16.35
N LEU A 54 18.93 -2.16 -15.60
CA LEU A 54 17.87 -1.17 -15.41
C LEU A 54 17.68 -0.42 -16.73
N ASN A 55 16.56 -0.63 -17.41
CA ASN A 55 16.23 0.11 -18.63
C ASN A 55 15.85 1.54 -18.25
N LEU A 56 16.86 2.43 -18.20
CA LEU A 56 16.73 3.84 -17.84
C LEU A 56 16.13 4.68 -18.99
N SER A 57 15.13 4.14 -19.69
CA SER A 57 14.29 4.95 -20.57
C SER A 57 13.37 5.80 -19.70
N PHE A 58 13.93 6.81 -19.03
CA PHE A 58 13.10 7.88 -18.49
C PHE A 58 12.49 8.61 -19.69
N ASP A 59 11.17 8.64 -19.74
CA ASP A 59 10.49 9.54 -20.66
C ASP A 59 10.98 10.96 -20.37
N ASN A 60 11.56 11.60 -21.39
CA ASN A 60 11.98 12.99 -21.26
C ASN A 60 10.73 13.83 -21.00
N LEU A 61 10.59 14.32 -19.76
CA LEU A 61 9.50 15.23 -19.43
C LEU A 61 9.61 16.47 -20.31
N THR A 62 8.50 16.85 -20.94
CA THR A 62 8.43 18.13 -21.64
C THR A 62 8.63 19.27 -20.64
N LEU A 63 9.02 20.45 -21.12
CA LEU A 63 9.20 21.62 -20.27
C LEU A 63 7.94 21.92 -19.42
N GLN A 64 6.75 21.70 -19.99
CA GLN A 64 5.47 21.90 -19.32
C GLN A 64 5.24 20.90 -18.20
N GLN A 65 5.60 19.62 -18.41
CA GLN A 65 5.51 18.60 -17.38
C GLN A 65 6.51 18.86 -16.24
N GLN A 66 7.73 19.30 -16.57
CA GLN A 66 8.71 19.70 -15.57
C GLN A 66 8.22 20.89 -14.74
N GLN A 67 7.66 21.91 -15.40
CA GLN A 67 7.08 23.07 -14.72
C GLN A 67 5.94 22.67 -13.80
N PHE A 68 5.06 21.77 -14.23
CA PHE A 68 3.99 21.25 -13.39
C PHE A 68 4.53 20.54 -12.15
N VAL A 69 5.48 19.61 -12.33
CA VAL A 69 6.08 18.85 -11.21
C VAL A 69 6.79 19.79 -10.24
N ALA A 70 7.57 20.74 -10.74
CA ALA A 70 8.26 21.72 -9.89
C ALA A 70 7.27 22.58 -9.09
N THR A 71 6.21 23.05 -9.74
CA THR A 71 5.18 23.88 -9.08
C THR A 71 4.43 23.06 -8.04
N PHE A 72 4.02 21.84 -8.37
CA PHE A 72 3.33 20.94 -7.45
C PHE A 72 4.19 20.60 -6.23
N ALA A 73 5.47 20.27 -6.43
CA ALA A 73 6.38 19.99 -5.33
C ALA A 73 6.57 21.23 -4.44
N TYR A 74 6.76 22.40 -5.04
CA TYR A 74 6.87 23.66 -4.31
C TYR A 74 5.63 23.95 -3.48
N THR A 75 4.43 23.88 -4.06
CA THR A 75 3.19 24.16 -3.33
C THR A 75 2.92 23.11 -2.25
N TYR A 76 3.22 21.84 -2.52
CA TYR A 76 3.08 20.77 -1.54
C TYR A 76 4.01 20.96 -0.34
N VAL A 77 5.28 21.34 -0.55
CA VAL A 77 6.20 21.65 0.56
C VAL A 77 5.69 22.85 1.37
N ASN A 78 5.25 23.91 0.70
CA ASN A 78 4.69 25.10 1.35
C ASN A 78 3.40 24.82 2.13
N LEU A 79 2.67 23.73 1.83
CA LEU A 79 1.51 23.31 2.61
C LEU A 79 1.90 22.86 4.03
N PHE A 80 3.10 22.29 4.18
CA PHE A 80 3.59 21.76 5.45
C PHE A 80 4.66 22.63 6.11
N GLU A 81 5.35 23.47 5.34
CA GLU A 81 6.16 24.55 5.90
C GLU A 81 5.23 25.58 6.56
N GLY A 82 5.10 25.46 7.88
CA GLY A 82 4.37 26.41 8.69
C GLY A 82 4.90 27.82 8.46
N TYR A 83 4.01 28.71 8.06
CA TYR A 83 4.27 30.13 7.85
C TYR A 83 5.05 30.72 9.04
N THR A 84 6.30 31.12 8.85
CA THR A 84 7.19 31.52 9.95
C THR A 84 6.82 32.84 10.61
N GLU A 85 5.96 33.67 10.01
CA GLU A 85 5.40 34.83 10.70
C GLU A 85 3.97 35.08 10.25
N ASN A 86 3.00 34.50 10.96
CA ASN A 86 1.67 35.09 11.01
C ASN A 86 1.80 36.44 11.74
N LYS A 87 2.27 37.48 11.05
CA LYS A 87 1.88 38.85 11.41
C LYS A 87 0.38 38.93 11.15
N THR A 88 -0.38 38.50 12.15
CA THR A 88 -1.83 38.68 12.16
C THR A 88 -2.06 40.17 11.95
N ALA A 89 -2.99 40.54 11.07
CA ALA A 89 -3.36 41.95 10.86
C ALA A 89 -3.83 42.64 12.17
N PHE A 90 -4.06 41.86 13.21
CA PHE A 90 -4.48 42.28 14.55
C PHE A 90 -3.35 42.37 15.56
N SER A 91 -2.10 42.00 15.21
CA SER A 91 -0.95 42.12 16.13
C SER A 91 -0.69 43.58 16.54
N GLU A 92 -1.11 44.53 15.72
CA GLU A 92 -1.02 45.97 15.98
C GLU A 92 -2.26 46.54 16.70
N TYR A 93 -3.31 45.73 16.89
CA TYR A 93 -4.51 46.17 17.59
C TYR A 93 -4.40 45.86 19.08
N PRO A 94 -4.30 46.88 19.96
CA PRO A 94 -4.33 46.64 21.39
C PRO A 94 -5.69 46.02 21.77
N PRO A 95 -5.72 44.99 22.65
CA PRO A 95 -6.97 44.41 23.10
C PRO A 95 -7.91 45.50 23.63
N PRO A 96 -9.23 45.42 23.32
CA PRO A 96 -10.17 46.40 23.82
C PRO A 96 -10.17 46.41 25.34
N ILE A 97 -10.23 47.62 25.91
CA ILE A 97 -10.25 47.80 27.36
C ILE A 97 -11.53 47.17 27.92
N ILE A 98 -11.37 46.17 28.78
CA ILE A 98 -12.49 45.49 29.44
C ILE A 98 -13.07 46.44 30.50
N VAL A 99 -14.13 47.16 30.13
CA VAL A 99 -14.82 48.12 31.02
C VAL A 99 -15.87 47.48 31.94
N LYS A 100 -16.25 46.23 31.67
CA LYS A 100 -17.26 45.47 32.43
C LYS A 100 -16.86 44.01 32.50
N SER A 101 -17.16 43.36 33.61
CA SER A 101 -17.00 41.92 33.78
C SER A 101 -17.97 41.16 32.86
N ILE A 102 -17.60 40.96 31.60
CA ILE A 102 -18.40 40.24 30.59
C ILE A 102 -18.76 38.83 31.07
N TYR A 103 -17.89 38.17 31.83
CA TYR A 103 -18.13 36.86 32.42
C TYR A 103 -19.34 36.83 33.37
N LYS A 104 -19.69 37.97 34.00
CA LYS A 104 -20.88 38.08 34.84
C LYS A 104 -22.19 38.14 34.07
N LEU A 105 -22.16 38.41 32.77
CA LEU A 105 -23.37 38.45 31.92
C LEU A 105 -23.85 37.05 31.55
N ASP A 106 -22.93 36.09 31.45
CA ASP A 106 -23.20 34.69 31.10
C ASP A 106 -23.12 33.73 32.29
N GLU A 107 -22.93 34.24 33.52
CA GLU A 107 -22.91 33.44 34.73
C GLU A 107 -24.31 32.86 35.02
N THR A 108 -24.40 31.53 35.06
CA THR A 108 -25.58 30.82 35.56
C THR A 108 -25.25 30.28 36.96
N TYR A 109 -26.00 30.73 37.97
CA TYR A 109 -25.87 30.24 39.33
C TYR A 109 -26.86 29.11 39.56
N LEU A 110 -26.35 27.93 39.91
CA LEU A 110 -27.19 26.85 40.43
C LEU A 110 -27.59 27.22 41.88
N ILE A 111 -28.89 27.24 42.14
CA ILE A 111 -29.48 27.43 43.48
C ILE A 111 -29.83 26.05 44.05
#